data_AF-A0A699U949-F1
#
_entry.id   AF-A0A699U949-F1
#
_cell.length_a   1.000
_cell.length_b   1.000
_cell.length_c   1.000
_cell.angle_alpha   90.00
_cell.angle_beta   90.00
_cell.angle_gamma   90.00
#
_symmetry.space_group_name_H-M   'P 1'
#
loop_
_entity.id
_entity.type
_entity.pdbx_description
1 polymer ?
#
loop_
_entity_poly.entity_id
_entity_poly.type
_entity_poly.pdbx_seq_one_letter_code
_entity_poly.pdbx_strand_id
1 'polypeptide(L)'
;MSRVKCYNYKKEGHFAKDCKKAKVKDYEYYKTKMLLAKKDKDEQVLLAEDQAWMQSSSDSNQEINANMVFMAQIEKVLFDSEANSS
;
A
#
# COMPACT_ATOMS: atom_id res chain seq x y z
N MET A 1 -28.98 48.94 7.01
CA MET A 1 -28.97 47.70 7.82
C MET A 1 -27.52 47.33 8.08
N SER A 2 -27.04 47.39 9.33
CA SER A 2 -25.65 47.05 9.65
C SER A 2 -25.45 45.54 9.53
N ARG A 3 -24.41 45.12 8.79
CA ARG A 3 -24.03 43.70 8.67
C ARG A 3 -23.37 43.30 9.99
N VAL A 4 -24.10 42.58 10.84
CA VAL A 4 -23.54 42.02 12.07
C VAL A 4 -22.62 40.85 11.69
N LYS A 5 -21.43 40.77 12.30
CA LYS A 5 -20.53 39.62 12.10
C LYS A 5 -21.08 38.42 12.86
N CYS A 6 -21.35 37.32 12.15
CA CYS A 6 -21.77 36.07 12.78
C CYS A 6 -20.57 35.43 13.49
N TYR A 7 -20.62 35.32 14.82
CA TYR A 7 -19.53 34.79 15.65
C TYR A 7 -19.15 33.35 15.26
N ASN A 8 -20.12 32.55 14.81
CA ASN A 8 -19.91 31.16 14.41
C ASN A 8 -19.10 31.00 13.11
N TYR A 9 -19.18 31.96 12.18
CA TYR A 9 -18.59 31.80 10.85
C TYR A 9 -17.43 32.75 10.57
N LYS A 10 -17.11 33.68 11.49
CA LYS A 10 -16.06 34.72 11.35
C LYS A 10 -16.07 35.49 10.01
N LYS A 11 -17.18 35.40 9.26
CA LYS A 11 -17.42 36.08 7.98
C LYS A 11 -18.48 37.16 8.19
N GLU A 12 -18.39 38.25 7.43
CA GLU A 12 -19.44 39.29 7.42
C GLU A 12 -20.70 38.75 6.75
N GLY A 13 -21.82 38.78 7.46
CA GLY A 13 -23.11 38.38 6.92
C GLY A 13 -23.95 37.58 7.90
N HIS A 14 -25.26 37.73 7.70
CA HIS A 14 -26.41 37.15 8.42
C HIS A 14 -26.45 37.39 9.95
N PHE A 15 -27.66 37.64 10.46
CA PHE A 15 -27.85 37.66 11.91
C PHE A 15 -27.60 36.25 12.46
N ALA A 16 -27.12 36.12 13.70
CA ALA A 16 -26.86 34.82 14.32
C ALA A 16 -28.07 33.86 14.28
N LYS A 17 -29.29 34.41 14.25
CA LYS A 17 -30.57 33.70 14.07
C LYS A 17 -30.74 33.03 12.70
N ASP A 18 -30.14 33.58 11.64
CA ASP A 18 -30.23 33.06 10.27
C ASP A 18 -29.09 32.09 9.94
N CYS A 19 -28.21 31.84 10.91
CA CYS A 19 -27.05 30.99 10.77
C CYS A 19 -27.44 29.50 10.83
N LYS A 20 -27.41 28.79 9.70
CA LYS A 20 -27.53 27.32 9.69
C LYS A 20 -26.35 26.72 10.47
N LYS A 21 -26.61 26.06 11.60
CA LYS A 21 -25.57 25.33 12.35
C LYS A 21 -24.99 24.21 11.47
N ALA A 22 -23.67 24.15 11.36
CA ALA A 22 -23.01 22.97 10.81
C ALA A 22 -23.41 21.74 11.63
N LYS A 23 -23.63 20.59 10.96
CA LYS A 23 -23.82 19.33 11.67
C LYS A 23 -22.53 19.01 12.42
N VAL A 24 -22.58 19.14 13.75
CA VAL A 24 -21.50 18.69 14.62
C VAL A 24 -21.46 17.18 14.50
N LYS A 25 -20.29 16.65 14.11
CA LYS A 25 -20.04 15.21 14.09
C LYS A 25 -19.90 14.74 15.54
N ASP A 26 -20.63 13.69 15.87
CA ASP A 26 -20.62 13.09 17.20
C ASP A 26 -19.45 12.11 17.38
N TYR A 27 -19.33 11.56 18.59
CA TYR A 27 -18.31 10.59 18.94
C TYR A 27 -18.38 9.33 18.07
N GLU A 28 -19.60 8.82 17.79
CA GLU A 28 -19.80 7.60 17.00
C GLU A 28 -19.29 7.78 15.56
N TYR A 29 -19.53 8.93 14.94
CA TYR A 29 -18.97 9.26 13.62
C TYR A 29 -17.44 9.10 13.62
N TYR A 30 -16.75 9.65 14.62
CA TYR A 30 -15.29 9.58 14.67
C TYR A 30 -14.80 8.17 14.97
N LYS A 31 -15.47 7.44 15.86
CA LYS A 31 -15.16 6.05 16.18
C LYS A 31 -15.26 5.16 14.93
N THR A 32 -16.33 5.28 14.15
CA THR A 32 -16.48 4.54 12.87
C THR A 32 -15.41 4.91 11.87
N LYS A 33 -15.10 6.21 11.72
CA LYS A 33 -14.05 6.66 10.80
C LYS A 33 -12.66 6.14 11.19
N MET A 34 -12.34 6.08 12.49
CA MET A 34 -11.09 5.48 12.96
C MET A 34 -11.01 3.98 12.66
N LEU A 35 -12.10 3.25 12.89
CA LEU A 35 -12.16 1.81 12.61
C LEU A 35 -11.97 1.51 11.11
N LEU A 36 -12.59 2.31 10.23
CA LEU A 36 -12.39 2.20 8.79
C LEU A 36 -10.93 2.49 8.41
N ALA A 37 -10.36 3.60 8.87
CA ALA A 37 -8.98 3.96 8.57
C ALA A 37 -7.96 2.94 9.11
N LYS A 38 -8.29 2.20 10.17
CA LYS A 38 -7.46 1.10 10.67
C LYS A 38 -7.52 -0.12 9.74
N LYS A 39 -8.72 -0.51 9.31
CA LYS A 39 -8.90 -1.59 8.32
C LYS A 39 -8.18 -1.30 7.00
N ASP A 40 -8.29 -0.08 6.48
CA ASP A 40 -7.61 0.32 5.25
C ASP A 40 -6.08 0.20 5.36
N LYS A 41 -5.52 0.48 6.55
CA LYS A 41 -4.08 0.31 6.82
C LYS A 41 -3.70 -1.16 6.94
N ASP A 42 -4.49 -1.96 7.64
CA ASP A 42 -4.23 -3.39 7.79
C ASP A 42 -4.29 -4.09 6.42
N GLU A 43 -5.24 -3.71 5.56
CA GLU A 43 -5.33 -4.20 4.17
C GLU A 43 -4.14 -3.76 3.32
N GLN A 44 -3.66 -2.52 3.46
CA GLN A 44 -2.45 -2.06 2.78
C GLN A 44 -1.21 -2.87 3.18
N VAL A 45 -1.08 -3.22 4.46
CA VAL A 45 0.04 -4.05 4.95
C VAL A 45 -0.03 -5.44 4.33
N LEU A 46 -1.20 -6.08 4.34
CA LEU A 46 -1.39 -7.40 3.73
C LEU A 46 -1.04 -7.40 2.24
N LEU A 47 -1.46 -6.38 1.49
CA LEU A 47 -1.12 -6.24 0.07
C LEU A 47 0.39 -6.10 -0.16
N ALA A 48 1.10 -5.38 0.72
CA ALA A 48 2.55 -5.24 0.63
C ALA A 48 3.28 -6.57 0.93
N GLU A 49 2.80 -7.34 1.90
CA GLU A 49 3.33 -8.67 2.21
C GLU A 49 3.10 -9.65 1.05
N ASP A 50 1.89 -9.68 0.48
CA ASP A 50 1.58 -10.52 -0.69
C ASP A 50 2.47 -10.18 -1.88
N GLN A 51 2.69 -8.89 -2.14
CA GLN A 51 3.58 -8.45 -3.21
C GLN A 51 5.03 -8.86 -2.95
N ALA A 52 5.53 -8.70 -1.72
CA ALA A 52 6.88 -9.09 -1.34
C ALA A 52 7.10 -10.60 -1.47
N TRP A 53 6.10 -11.40 -1.10
CA TRP A 53 6.13 -12.86 -1.24
C TRP A 53 6.18 -13.30 -2.70
N MET A 54 5.35 -12.71 -3.56
CA MET A 54 5.36 -12.98 -5.01
C MET A 54 6.70 -12.61 -5.65
N GLN A 55 7.29 -11.48 -5.26
CA GLN A 55 8.59 -11.04 -5.77
C GLN A 55 9.71 -12.01 -5.37
N SER A 56 9.77 -12.39 -4.09
CA SER A 56 10.75 -13.34 -3.55
C SER A 56 10.65 -14.71 -4.23
N SER A 57 9.43 -15.18 -4.49
CA SER A 57 9.22 -16.44 -5.22
C SER A 57 9.72 -16.37 -6.66
N SER A 58 9.55 -15.23 -7.35
CA SER A 58 10.06 -15.03 -8.71
C SER A 58 11.59 -15.02 -8.74
N ASP A 59 12.22 -14.31 -7.81
CA ASP A 59 13.68 -14.22 -7.72
C ASP A 59 14.29 -15.62 -7.46
N SER A 60 13.67 -16.39 -6.57
CA SER A 60 14.08 -17.78 -6.31
C SER A 60 13.97 -18.67 -7.56
N ASN A 61 12.90 -18.55 -8.35
CA ASN A 61 12.75 -19.31 -9.59
C ASN A 61 13.83 -18.95 -10.63
N GLN A 62 14.19 -17.67 -10.73
CA GLN A 62 15.27 -17.22 -11.61
C GLN A 62 16.62 -17.79 -11.19
N GLU A 63 16.92 -17.79 -9.88
CA GLU A 63 18.15 -18.35 -9.34
C GLU A 63 18.25 -19.86 -9.59
N ILE A 64 17.17 -20.61 -9.37
CA ILE A 64 17.11 -22.05 -9.65
C ILE A 64 17.39 -22.34 -11.12
N ASN A 65 16.78 -21.57 -12.04
CA ASN A 65 17.00 -21.75 -13.48
C ASN A 65 18.47 -21.47 -13.87
N ALA A 66 19.05 -20.37 -13.37
CA ALA A 66 20.45 -20.05 -13.61
C ALA A 66 21.39 -21.17 -13.12
N ASN A 67 21.13 -21.71 -11.91
CA ASN A 67 21.91 -22.81 -11.36
C ASN A 67 21.77 -24.09 -12.20
N MET A 68 20.57 -24.39 -12.71
CA MET A 68 20.35 -25.54 -13.59
C MET A 68 21.14 -25.43 -14.90
N VAL A 69 21.12 -24.24 -15.53
CA VAL A 69 21.90 -23.98 -16.74
C VAL A 69 23.40 -24.09 -16.47
N PHE A 70 23.87 -23.55 -15.33
CA PHE A 70 25.27 -23.63 -14.94
C PHE A 70 25.74 -25.09 -14.72
N MET A 71 24.93 -25.91 -14.05
CA MET A 71 25.22 -27.33 -13.85
C MET A 71 25.32 -28.09 -15.18
N ALA A 72 24.40 -27.84 -16.11
CA ALA A 72 24.44 -28.45 -17.45
C ALA A 72 25.70 -28.04 -18.24
N GLN A 73 26.17 -26.80 -18.07
CA GLN A 73 27.42 -26.34 -18.68
C GLN A 73 28.64 -27.06 -18.09
N ILE A 74 28.69 -27.29 -16.77
CA ILE A 74 29.77 -28.04 -16.12
C ILE A 74 29.78 -29.48 -16.63
N GLU A 75 28.64 -30.17 -16.63
CA GLU A 75 28.52 -31.55 -17.10
C GLU A 75 29.01 -31.68 -18.56
N LYS A 76 28.64 -30.74 -19.41
CA LYS A 76 29.12 -30.69 -20.79
C LYS A 76 30.64 -30.54 -20.87
N VAL A 77 31.23 -29.61 -20.10
CA VAL A 77 32.70 -29.39 -20.10
C VAL A 77 33.44 -30.64 -19.61
N LEU A 78 32.91 -31.34 -18.61
CA LEU A 78 33.48 -32.60 -18.13
C LEU A 78 33.44 -33.67 -19.23
N PHE A 79 32.29 -33.84 -19.88
CA PHE A 79 32.15 -34.81 -20.99
C PHE A 79 33.06 -34.49 -22.17
N ASP A 80 33.14 -33.22 -22.58
CA ASP A 80 34.01 -32.77 -23.66
C ASP A 80 35.50 -32.98 -23.30
N SER A 81 35.87 -32.82 -22.02
CA SER A 81 37.24 -33.09 -21.55
C SER A 81 37.58 -34.57 -21.61
N GLU A 82 36.68 -35.46 -21.18
CA GLU A 82 36.88 -36.91 -21.25
C GLU A 82 37.04 -37.38 -22.70
N ALA A 83 36.18 -36.89 -23.61
CA ALA A 83 36.23 -37.21 -25.03
C ALA A 83 37.52 -36.75 -25.72
N ASN A 84 38.06 -35.58 -25.35
CA ASN A 84 39.31 -35.05 -25.91
C ASN A 84 40.58 -35.69 -25.32
N SER A 85 40.44 -36.46 -24.23
CA SER A 85 41.55 -37.16 -23.56
C SER A 85 41.68 -38.64 -23.95
N SER A 86 40.79 -39.13 -24.82
CA SER A 86 40.81 -40.48 -25.42
C SER A 86 41.41 -40.45 -26.83
#